data_AF-A0A118K1B1-F1
#
_entry.id   AF-A0A118K1B1-F1
#
_cell.length_a   1.000
_cell.length_b   1.000
_cell.length_c   1.000
_cell.angle_alpha   90.00
_cell.angle_beta   90.00
_cell.angle_gamma   90.00
#
_symmetry.space_group_name_H-M   'P 1'
#
loop_
_entity.id
_entity.type
_entity.pdbx_description
1 polymer ?
#
loop_
_entity_poly.entity_id
_entity_poly.type
_entity_poly.pdbx_seq_one_letter_code
_entity_poly.pdbx_strand_id
1 'polypeptide(L)'
;APFFQISFHHFRFNPFVGFQKATRFCNPLSTVPANSMELDDEDWELINDDGFVYKRLRLHPTTSAAHPPAADPAVVERNRNERKKTILAKLKTRYQKEIHDWELLSNTLQALQNRTKTQPPPSMSPDLSISQSPEHSSDSTFRDLTETLLIQVEAQEASINEISNLCDVAEALCNAQEQLLKQPFVYLPIWESSPRKLITSLCEE
;
A
#
# COMPACT_ATOMS: atom_id res chain seq x y z
N ALA A 1 16.05 -41.47 -4.91
CA ALA A 1 15.80 -40.46 -3.85
C ALA A 1 14.80 -39.45 -4.38
N PRO A 2 13.78 -39.07 -3.60
CA PRO A 2 12.47 -38.72 -4.14
C PRO A 2 12.38 -37.23 -4.52
N PHE A 3 11.63 -36.97 -5.59
CA PHE A 3 11.10 -35.67 -5.96
C PHE A 3 10.13 -35.21 -4.86
N PHE A 4 10.42 -34.09 -4.19
CA PHE A 4 9.44 -33.41 -3.35
C PHE A 4 8.85 -32.24 -4.14
N GLN A 5 7.58 -32.43 -4.49
CA GLN A 5 6.69 -31.44 -5.09
C GLN A 5 6.29 -30.46 -3.99
N ILE A 6 6.72 -29.20 -4.10
CA ILE A 6 6.30 -28.12 -3.20
C ILE A 6 4.97 -27.58 -3.74
N SER A 7 3.86 -27.97 -3.10
CA SER A 7 2.56 -27.37 -3.36
C SER A 7 2.50 -25.97 -2.74
N PHE A 8 2.53 -24.93 -3.58
CA PHE A 8 2.13 -23.58 -3.19
C PHE A 8 0.60 -23.48 -3.21
N HIS A 9 -0.03 -23.65 -2.07
CA HIS A 9 -1.43 -23.25 -1.90
C HIS A 9 -1.52 -21.72 -1.74
N HIS A 10 -1.97 -21.06 -2.80
CA HIS A 10 -2.79 -19.85 -2.83
C HIS A 10 -2.45 -18.72 -1.83
N PHE A 11 -1.38 -17.96 -2.12
CA PHE A 11 -1.32 -16.55 -1.75
C PHE A 11 -1.76 -15.71 -2.95
N ARG A 12 -3.01 -15.22 -2.94
CA ARG A 12 -3.45 -14.20 -3.90
C ARG A 12 -2.83 -12.87 -3.48
N PHE A 13 -1.72 -12.51 -4.12
CA PHE A 13 -1.23 -11.13 -4.15
C PHE A 13 -2.25 -10.28 -4.93
N ASN A 14 -2.84 -9.29 -4.28
CA ASN A 14 -3.74 -8.32 -4.89
C ASN A 14 -2.91 -7.08 -5.28
N PRO A 15 -2.66 -6.80 -6.57
CA PRO A 15 -1.75 -5.73 -6.98
C PRO A 15 -2.55 -4.46 -7.27
N PHE A 16 -3.11 -3.81 -6.25
CA PHE A 16 -3.80 -2.52 -6.47
C PHE A 16 -3.77 -1.63 -5.22
N VAL A 17 -2.57 -1.28 -4.74
CA VAL A 17 -2.42 -0.18 -3.77
C VAL A 17 -1.26 0.69 -4.22
N GLY A 18 -1.58 1.72 -4.99
CA GLY A 18 -0.60 2.61 -5.59
C GLY A 18 -1.21 3.85 -6.21
N PHE A 19 -2.15 4.50 -5.53
CA PHE A 19 -2.55 5.87 -5.85
C PHE A 19 -2.41 6.75 -4.61
N GLN A 20 -1.24 7.37 -4.46
CA GLN A 20 -1.11 8.60 -3.68
C GLN A 20 -1.95 9.68 -4.37
N LYS A 21 -2.99 10.19 -3.70
CA LYS A 21 -3.61 11.47 -4.05
C LYS A 21 -3.29 12.49 -2.97
N ALA A 22 -2.55 13.51 -3.37
CA ALA A 22 -2.34 14.72 -2.62
C ALA A 22 -3.68 15.48 -2.51
N THR A 23 -4.21 15.60 -1.30
CA THR A 23 -5.36 16.45 -1.00
C THR A 23 -4.87 17.89 -0.80
N ARG A 24 -5.09 18.74 -1.80
CA ARG A 24 -5.16 20.19 -1.56
C ARG A 24 -6.53 20.48 -0.93
N PHE A 25 -6.50 21.09 0.25
CA PHE A 25 -7.64 21.77 0.85
C PHE A 25 -8.08 22.93 -0.05
N CYS A 26 -9.34 22.92 -0.49
CA CYS A 26 -10.05 24.13 -0.89
C CYS A 26 -11.33 24.19 -0.06
N ASN A 27 -11.42 25.23 0.79
CA ASN A 27 -12.65 25.56 1.51
C ASN A 27 -13.71 26.09 0.53
N PRO A 28 -15.01 25.86 0.80
CA PRO A 28 -16.10 26.40 0.00
C PRO A 28 -16.58 27.72 0.59
N LEU A 29 -16.67 28.77 -0.23
CA LEU A 29 -17.85 29.64 -0.33
C LEU A 29 -17.58 30.73 -1.38
N SER A 30 -18.31 30.69 -2.48
CA SER A 30 -18.84 31.92 -3.07
C SER A 30 -20.00 31.55 -4.00
N THR A 31 -21.20 31.87 -3.55
CA THR A 31 -22.42 31.83 -4.36
C THR A 31 -22.32 32.92 -5.42
N VAL A 32 -22.36 32.54 -6.70
CA VAL A 32 -22.49 33.45 -7.84
C VAL A 32 -23.78 33.07 -8.58
N PRO A 33 -24.62 34.04 -9.00
CA PRO A 33 -25.91 33.74 -9.62
C PRO A 33 -25.70 33.15 -11.02
N ALA A 34 -26.66 32.32 -11.43
CA ALA A 34 -26.74 31.72 -12.74
C ALA A 34 -26.84 32.79 -13.84
N ASN A 35 -25.70 33.12 -14.45
CA ASN A 35 -25.65 33.65 -15.80
C ASN A 35 -25.23 32.51 -16.73
N SER A 36 -26.09 32.18 -17.69
CA SER A 36 -25.77 31.27 -18.79
C SER A 36 -24.69 31.91 -19.66
N MET A 37 -23.41 31.61 -19.38
CA MET A 37 -22.32 31.84 -20.33
C MET A 37 -22.43 30.73 -21.39
N GLU A 38 -22.91 31.09 -22.58
CA GLU A 38 -22.63 30.29 -23.78
C GLU A 38 -21.11 30.21 -23.93
N LEU A 39 -20.55 29.02 -23.73
CA LEU A 39 -19.14 28.74 -23.98
C LEU A 39 -19.00 28.54 -25.49
N ASP A 40 -18.27 29.44 -26.16
CA ASP A 40 -18.03 29.34 -27.59
C ASP A 40 -16.90 28.33 -27.88
N ASP A 41 -16.81 27.81 -29.10
CA ASP A 41 -15.75 26.88 -29.50
C ASP A 41 -14.34 27.50 -29.34
N GLU A 42 -14.26 28.83 -29.29
CA GLU A 42 -13.03 29.61 -29.08
C GLU A 42 -12.54 29.61 -27.62
N ASP A 43 -13.38 29.20 -26.68
CA ASP A 43 -13.04 29.05 -25.26
C ASP A 43 -12.32 27.73 -24.96
N TRP A 44 -12.26 26.80 -25.91
CA TRP A 44 -11.59 25.50 -25.72
C TRP A 44 -10.18 25.50 -26.32
N GLU A 45 -9.18 25.14 -25.52
CA GLU A 45 -7.82 24.89 -25.98
C GLU A 45 -7.52 23.39 -26.09
N LEU A 46 -6.84 22.99 -27.18
CA LEU A 46 -6.30 21.65 -27.35
C LEU A 46 -4.93 21.56 -26.66
N ILE A 47 -4.76 20.61 -25.73
CA ILE A 47 -3.46 20.30 -25.12
C ILE A 47 -3.07 18.89 -25.45
N ASN A 48 -1.81 18.73 -25.82
CA ASN A 48 -1.12 17.46 -25.91
C ASN A 48 -0.30 17.25 -24.65
N ASP A 49 -0.71 16.29 -23.82
CA ASP A 49 0.01 15.85 -22.63
C ASP A 49 0.44 14.40 -22.84
N ASP A 50 1.76 14.18 -22.94
CA ASP A 50 2.37 12.85 -23.13
C ASP A 50 1.74 12.02 -24.28
N GLY A 51 1.33 12.67 -25.39
CA GLY A 51 0.74 12.04 -26.58
C GLY A 51 -0.78 11.94 -26.57
N PHE A 52 -1.42 12.33 -25.46
CA PHE A 52 -2.88 12.42 -25.35
C PHE A 52 -3.34 13.84 -25.62
N VAL A 53 -4.20 13.99 -26.63
CA VAL A 53 -4.78 15.28 -27.01
C VAL A 53 -6.17 15.41 -26.41
N TYR A 54 -6.37 16.42 -25.56
CA TYR A 54 -7.68 16.73 -24.96
C TYR A 54 -8.01 18.22 -25.05
N LYS A 55 -9.32 18.52 -25.07
CA LYS A 55 -9.86 19.89 -24.99
C LYS A 55 -10.02 20.28 -23.52
N ARG A 56 -9.55 21.46 -23.11
CA ARG A 56 -9.92 22.07 -21.82
C ARG A 56 -10.34 23.52 -21.99
N LEU A 57 -11.18 23.99 -21.07
CA LEU A 57 -11.66 25.36 -21.07
C LEU A 57 -10.53 26.33 -20.72
N ARG A 58 -10.35 27.36 -21.55
CA ARG A 58 -9.44 28.48 -21.29
C ARG A 58 -9.95 29.26 -20.10
N LEU A 59 -9.22 29.21 -18.99
CA LEU A 59 -9.45 30.14 -17.88
C LEU A 59 -8.90 31.50 -18.32
N HIS A 60 -9.75 32.36 -18.91
CA HIS A 60 -9.39 33.76 -19.13
C HIS A 60 -9.09 34.39 -17.75
N PRO A 61 -7.83 34.72 -17.43
CA PRO A 61 -7.53 35.42 -16.20
C PRO A 61 -7.89 36.88 -16.46
N THR A 62 -9.03 37.35 -15.98
CA THR A 62 -9.24 38.78 -15.75
C THR A 62 -8.37 39.21 -14.57
N THR A 63 -7.05 39.17 -14.75
CA THR A 63 -6.03 39.94 -14.04
C THR A 63 -4.75 39.74 -14.84
N SER A 64 -4.19 40.82 -15.35
CA SER A 64 -2.86 40.87 -15.95
C SER A 64 -1.83 40.38 -14.91
N ALA A 65 -1.57 39.08 -14.90
CA ALA A 65 -0.40 38.49 -14.28
C ALA A 65 0.59 38.25 -15.42
N ALA A 66 1.65 39.04 -15.46
CA ALA A 66 2.75 38.87 -16.39
C ALA A 66 3.19 37.39 -16.35
N HIS A 67 3.03 36.69 -17.47
CA HIS A 67 3.53 35.34 -17.64
C HIS A 67 5.04 35.37 -17.38
N PRO A 68 5.59 34.53 -16.47
CA PRO A 68 7.02 34.33 -16.43
C PRO A 68 7.48 33.87 -17.82
N PRO A 69 8.66 34.32 -18.30
CA PRO A 69 9.14 33.96 -19.62
C PRO A 69 9.09 32.44 -19.79
N ALA A 70 8.49 31.98 -20.88
CA ALA A 70 8.37 30.57 -21.20
C ALA A 70 9.78 29.95 -21.14
N ALA A 71 10.02 29.11 -20.14
CA ALA A 71 11.26 28.36 -20.05
C ALA A 71 11.37 27.48 -21.29
N ASP A 72 12.57 27.39 -21.86
CA ASP A 72 12.84 26.54 -23.03
C ASP A 72 12.32 25.12 -22.75
N PRO A 73 11.39 24.59 -23.58
CA PRO A 73 10.82 23.26 -23.37
C PRO A 73 11.88 22.17 -23.24
N ALA A 74 13.04 22.32 -23.89
CA ALA A 74 14.15 21.37 -23.77
C ALA A 74 14.76 21.35 -22.36
N VAL A 75 14.82 22.49 -21.68
CA VAL A 75 15.36 22.60 -20.30
C VAL A 75 14.37 22.03 -19.29
N VAL A 76 13.07 22.24 -19.49
CA VAL A 76 12.02 21.65 -18.64
C VAL A 76 12.04 20.13 -18.73
N GLU A 77 12.14 19.58 -19.94
CA GLU A 77 12.18 18.13 -20.16
C GLU A 77 13.48 17.50 -19.60
N ARG A 78 14.61 18.18 -19.74
CA ARG A 78 15.87 17.74 -19.11
C ARG A 78 15.73 17.67 -17.59
N ASN A 79 15.17 18.71 -16.97
CA ASN A 79 14.95 18.75 -15.52
C ASN A 79 13.98 17.64 -15.05
N ARG A 80 12.92 17.35 -15.83
CA ARG A 80 11.99 16.24 -15.57
C ARG A 80 12.73 14.90 -15.59
N ASN A 81 13.58 14.69 -16.59
CA ASN A 81 14.38 13.48 -16.73
C ASN A 81 15.42 13.30 -15.63
N GLU A 82 16.08 14.39 -15.20
CA GLU A 82 17.01 14.36 -14.07
C GLU A 82 16.30 13.99 -12.76
N ARG A 83 15.12 14.57 -12.50
CA ARG A 83 14.30 14.18 -11.34
C ARG A 83 13.93 12.69 -11.37
N LYS A 84 13.46 12.19 -12.52
CA LYS A 84 13.13 10.76 -12.68
C LYS A 84 14.34 9.87 -12.41
N LYS A 85 15.51 10.20 -12.97
CA LYS A 85 16.76 9.46 -12.75
C LYS A 85 17.13 9.42 -11.28
N THR A 86 17.03 10.54 -10.57
CA THR A 86 17.38 10.61 -9.13
C THR A 86 16.47 9.74 -8.28
N ILE A 87 15.15 9.74 -8.55
CA ILE A 87 14.18 8.92 -7.82
C ILE A 87 14.44 7.43 -8.08
N LEU A 88 14.65 7.05 -9.35
CA LEU A 88 14.94 5.67 -9.71
C LEU A 88 16.27 5.18 -9.10
N ALA A 89 17.29 6.03 -9.06
CA ALA A 89 18.56 5.70 -8.42
C ALA A 89 18.39 5.45 -6.91
N LYS A 90 17.65 6.32 -6.21
CA LYS A 90 17.35 6.12 -4.78
C LYS A 90 16.58 4.82 -4.53
N LEU A 91 15.59 4.53 -5.36
CA LEU A 91 14.79 3.33 -5.25
C LEU A 91 15.64 2.06 -5.48
N LYS A 92 16.50 2.08 -6.50
CA LYS A 92 17.46 1.02 -6.76
C LYS A 92 18.35 0.76 -5.56
N THR A 93 18.96 1.81 -4.99
CA THR A 93 19.84 1.67 -3.81
C THR A 93 19.09 1.09 -2.61
N ARG A 94 17.84 1.52 -2.38
CA ARG A 94 17.01 0.98 -1.30
C ARG A 94 16.74 -0.52 -1.48
N TYR A 95 16.27 -0.94 -2.65
CA TYR A 95 15.98 -2.35 -2.89
C TYR A 95 17.23 -3.22 -2.90
N GLN A 96 18.36 -2.71 -3.39
CA GLN A 96 19.64 -3.43 -3.32
C GLN A 96 20.05 -3.69 -1.87
N LYS A 97 19.90 -2.69 -0.98
CA LYS A 97 20.17 -2.86 0.45
C LYS A 97 19.23 -3.90 1.06
N GLU A 98 17.93 -3.78 0.80
CA GLU A 98 16.93 -4.69 1.34
C GLU A 98 17.18 -6.13 0.88
N ILE A 99 17.50 -6.35 -0.39
CA ILE A 99 17.89 -7.68 -0.91
C ILE A 99 19.10 -8.22 -0.15
N HIS A 100 20.13 -7.39 0.07
CA HIS A 100 21.31 -7.82 0.81
C HIS A 100 20.99 -8.20 2.26
N ASP A 101 20.14 -7.42 2.94
CA ASP A 101 19.69 -7.69 4.30
C ASP A 101 18.91 -9.02 4.36
N TRP A 102 18.03 -9.28 3.37
CA TRP A 102 17.31 -10.54 3.25
C TRP A 102 18.22 -11.74 2.98
N GLU A 103 19.23 -11.58 2.11
CA GLU A 103 20.23 -12.61 1.84
C GLU A 103 21.04 -12.95 3.10
N LEU A 104 21.48 -11.94 3.85
CA LEU A 104 22.21 -12.13 5.12
C LEU A 104 21.37 -12.89 6.15
N LEU A 105 20.11 -12.50 6.32
CA LEU A 105 19.19 -13.16 7.25
C LEU A 105 18.96 -14.62 6.84
N SER A 106 18.68 -14.87 5.56
CA SER A 106 18.48 -16.22 5.02
C SER A 106 19.69 -17.11 5.28
N ASN A 107 20.90 -16.61 4.99
CA ASN A 107 22.14 -17.34 5.22
C ASN A 107 22.36 -17.64 6.71
N THR A 108 22.03 -16.68 7.59
CA THR A 108 22.15 -16.86 9.04
C THR A 108 21.19 -17.93 9.56
N LEU A 109 19.93 -17.89 9.13
CA LEU A 109 18.92 -18.89 9.50
C LEU A 109 19.31 -20.28 8.99
N GLN A 110 19.81 -20.37 7.76
CA GLN A 110 20.29 -21.63 7.19
C GLN A 110 21.50 -22.17 7.96
N ALA A 111 22.44 -21.32 8.38
CA ALA A 111 23.58 -21.72 9.19
C ALA A 111 23.15 -22.26 10.56
N LEU A 112 22.17 -21.63 11.21
CA LEU A 112 21.59 -22.11 12.47
C LEU A 112 20.90 -23.46 12.27
N GLN A 113 20.07 -23.59 11.25
CA GLN A 113 19.39 -24.85 10.94
C GLN A 113 20.38 -25.99 10.68
N ASN A 114 21.47 -25.70 9.95
CA ASN A 114 22.51 -26.69 9.69
C ASN A 114 23.21 -27.10 10.99
N ARG A 115 23.54 -26.17 11.89
CA ARG A 115 24.12 -26.47 13.21
C ARG A 115 23.23 -27.38 14.06
N THR A 116 21.93 -27.13 14.08
CA THR A 116 20.97 -27.99 14.80
C THR A 116 20.91 -29.40 14.21
N LYS A 117 21.09 -29.56 12.90
CA LYS A 117 21.08 -30.87 12.23
C LYS A 117 22.39 -31.66 12.39
N THR A 118 23.54 -30.99 12.50
CA THR A 118 24.85 -31.67 12.64
C THR A 118 25.31 -31.89 14.08
N GLN A 119 24.56 -31.43 15.09
CA GLN A 119 24.87 -31.77 16.48
C GLN A 119 24.48 -33.23 16.77
N PRO A 120 25.43 -34.12 17.14
CA PRO A 120 25.09 -35.47 17.59
C PRO A 120 24.31 -35.39 18.91
N PRO A 121 23.41 -36.34 19.20
CA PRO A 121 22.85 -36.45 20.54
C PRO A 121 24.00 -36.60 21.56
N PRO A 122 23.92 -36.00 22.76
CA PRO A 122 24.91 -36.22 23.79
C PRO A 122 25.05 -37.73 24.00
N SER A 123 26.25 -38.24 23.72
CA SER A 123 26.59 -39.65 23.87
C SER A 123 26.43 -40.02 25.34
N MET A 124 25.32 -40.68 25.68
CA MET A 124 25.23 -41.44 26.90
C MET A 124 26.04 -42.74 26.69
N SER A 125 27.14 -42.88 27.40
CA SER A 125 27.66 -44.19 27.78
C SER A 125 27.88 -44.25 29.29
N PRO A 126 27.68 -45.42 29.92
CA PRO A 126 27.25 -45.53 31.31
C PRO A 126 28.39 -45.95 32.23
N ASP A 127 28.47 -45.38 33.43
CA ASP A 127 28.95 -46.16 34.58
C ASP A 127 28.35 -45.65 35.89
N LEU A 128 28.06 -46.61 36.77
CA LEU A 128 27.29 -46.46 38.00
C LEU A 128 27.99 -45.57 39.04
N SER A 129 27.21 -44.72 39.71
CA SER A 129 27.26 -44.58 41.16
C SER A 129 26.02 -43.87 41.67
N ILE A 130 25.26 -44.57 42.51
CA ILE A 130 24.20 -44.03 43.35
C ILE A 130 24.81 -42.89 44.17
N SER A 131 24.36 -41.67 43.90
CA SER A 131 24.45 -40.56 44.83
C SER A 131 23.14 -39.80 44.78
N GLN A 132 22.26 -40.13 45.73
CA GLN A 132 21.07 -39.36 46.02
C GLN A 132 21.50 -37.98 46.54
N SER A 133 21.25 -36.90 45.77
CA SER A 133 20.98 -35.52 46.24
C SER A 133 20.98 -34.53 45.04
N PRO A 134 20.27 -33.38 45.12
CA PRO A 134 18.83 -33.20 45.12
C PRO A 134 18.35 -32.70 43.73
N GLU A 135 17.30 -33.32 43.21
CA GLU A 135 16.55 -32.81 42.05
C GLU A 135 15.85 -31.50 42.43
N HIS A 136 16.47 -30.35 42.16
CA HIS A 136 15.73 -29.07 42.12
C HIS A 136 16.37 -27.96 41.27
N SER A 137 17.49 -28.21 40.58
CA SER A 137 18.18 -27.16 39.81
C SER A 137 17.68 -27.00 38.37
N SER A 138 17.13 -28.03 37.74
CA SER A 138 16.72 -28.02 36.32
C SER A 138 15.33 -27.39 36.09
N ASP A 139 14.47 -27.50 37.10
CA ASP A 139 13.09 -26.99 37.06
C ASP A 139 13.04 -25.46 37.07
N SER A 140 14.01 -24.82 37.75
CA SER A 140 14.16 -23.37 37.81
C SER A 140 14.38 -22.75 36.42
N THR A 141 15.29 -23.32 35.62
CA THR A 141 15.65 -22.78 34.30
C THR A 141 14.55 -23.02 33.27
N PHE A 142 13.87 -24.16 33.37
CA PHE A 142 12.73 -24.47 32.50
C PHE A 142 11.53 -23.55 32.81
N ARG A 143 11.24 -23.30 34.09
CA ARG A 143 10.17 -22.38 34.51
C ARG A 143 10.43 -20.95 34.03
N ASP A 144 11.66 -20.46 34.18
CA ASP A 144 12.09 -19.12 33.73
C ASP A 144 11.97 -18.94 32.21
N LEU A 145 12.34 -19.97 31.44
CA LEU A 145 12.15 -19.99 29.99
C LEU A 145 10.65 -19.97 29.62
N THR A 146 9.83 -20.72 30.34
CA THR A 146 8.38 -20.81 30.06
C THR A 146 7.68 -19.48 30.39
N GLU A 147 8.07 -18.84 31.49
CA GLU A 147 7.59 -17.51 31.90
C GLU A 147 8.00 -16.44 30.88
N THR A 148 9.25 -16.49 30.40
CA THR A 148 9.73 -15.59 29.33
C THR A 148 8.95 -15.78 28.03
N LEU A 149 8.69 -17.03 27.62
CA LEU A 149 7.91 -17.33 26.42
C LEU A 149 6.44 -16.88 26.56
N LEU A 150 5.86 -17.03 27.74
CA LEU A 150 4.50 -16.56 28.02
C LEU A 150 4.42 -15.03 27.85
N ILE A 151 5.35 -14.29 28.46
CA ILE A 151 5.42 -12.83 28.34
C ILE A 151 5.59 -12.40 26.86
N GLN A 152 6.39 -13.13 26.08
CA GLN A 152 6.56 -12.86 24.65
C GLN A 152 5.27 -13.07 23.86
N VAL A 153 4.54 -14.16 24.15
CA VAL A 153 3.27 -14.46 23.47
C VAL A 153 2.20 -13.42 23.84
N GLU A 154 2.12 -13.02 25.10
CA GLU A 154 1.19 -11.96 25.55
C GLU A 154 1.51 -10.61 24.88
N ALA A 155 2.79 -10.25 24.76
CA ALA A 155 3.22 -9.05 24.04
C ALA A 155 2.91 -9.12 22.54
N GLN A 156 3.07 -10.30 21.93
CA GLN A 156 2.73 -10.53 20.54
C GLN A 156 1.21 -10.44 20.32
N GLU A 157 0.40 -10.99 21.22
CA GLU A 157 -1.05 -10.89 21.19
C GLU A 157 -1.51 -9.43 21.24
N ALA A 158 -0.94 -8.63 22.15
CA ALA A 158 -1.23 -7.20 22.24
C ALA A 158 -0.92 -6.47 20.93
N SER A 159 0.23 -6.79 20.31
CA SER A 159 0.63 -6.21 19.02
C SER A 159 -0.30 -6.61 17.88
N ILE A 160 -0.73 -7.88 17.84
CA ILE A 160 -1.69 -8.37 16.83
C ILE A 160 -3.03 -7.67 17.00
N ASN A 161 -3.52 -7.53 18.23
CA ASN A 161 -4.79 -6.86 18.51
C ASN A 161 -4.75 -5.37 18.12
N GLU A 162 -3.63 -4.68 18.36
CA GLU A 162 -3.45 -3.29 17.94
C GLU A 162 -3.49 -3.16 16.40
N ILE A 163 -2.78 -4.02 15.68
CA ILE A 163 -2.78 -4.03 14.22
C ILE A 163 -4.17 -4.37 13.67
N SER A 164 -4.88 -5.34 14.27
CA SER A 164 -6.24 -5.70 13.88
C SER A 164 -7.18 -4.51 14.01
N ASN A 165 -7.13 -3.79 15.14
CA ASN A 165 -7.94 -2.59 15.35
C ASN A 165 -7.64 -1.51 14.31
N LEU A 166 -6.36 -1.29 13.98
CA LEU A 166 -5.99 -0.33 12.94
C LEU A 166 -6.56 -0.72 11.57
N CYS A 167 -6.58 -2.01 11.24
CA CYS A 167 -7.20 -2.53 10.02
C CYS A 167 -8.73 -2.30 10.03
N ASP A 168 -9.41 -2.56 11.14
CA ASP A 168 -10.85 -2.34 11.28
C ASP A 168 -11.22 -0.87 11.09
N VAL A 169 -10.44 0.04 11.70
CA VAL A 169 -10.60 1.50 11.53
C VAL A 169 -10.37 1.91 10.07
N ALA A 170 -9.33 1.38 9.43
CA ALA A 170 -9.05 1.67 8.03
C ALA A 170 -10.17 1.18 7.11
N GLU A 171 -10.71 -0.01 7.35
CA GLU A 171 -11.85 -0.57 6.61
C GLU A 171 -13.11 0.28 6.81
N ALA A 172 -13.40 0.71 8.04
CA ALA A 172 -14.53 1.58 8.32
C ALA A 172 -14.43 2.93 7.59
N LEU A 173 -13.24 3.54 7.54
CA LEU A 173 -13.01 4.79 6.81
C LEU A 173 -13.15 4.60 5.29
N CYS A 174 -12.57 3.52 4.75
CA CYS A 174 -12.71 3.19 3.33
C CYS A 174 -14.17 2.97 2.94
N ASN A 175 -14.91 2.21 3.75
CA ASN A 175 -16.34 1.96 3.53
C ASN A 175 -17.15 3.26 3.59
N ALA A 176 -16.89 4.12 4.59
CA ALA A 176 -17.57 5.41 4.69
C ALA A 176 -17.32 6.29 3.45
N GLN A 177 -16.06 6.37 3.00
CA GLN A 177 -15.69 7.13 1.81
C GLN A 177 -16.33 6.55 0.54
N GLU A 178 -16.36 5.22 0.41
CA GLU A 178 -17.02 4.56 -0.72
C GLU A 178 -18.52 4.87 -0.75
N GLN A 179 -19.19 4.84 0.40
CA GLN A 179 -20.62 5.18 0.50
C GLN A 179 -20.88 6.65 0.12
N LEU A 180 -20.03 7.58 0.56
CA LEU A 180 -20.11 8.99 0.16
C LEU A 180 -19.96 9.18 -1.35
N LEU A 181 -19.04 8.43 -1.97
CA LEU A 181 -18.86 8.48 -3.42
C LEU A 181 -20.02 7.84 -4.17
N LYS A 182 -20.64 6.78 -3.63
CA LYS A 182 -21.81 6.11 -4.23
C LYS A 182 -23.08 6.94 -4.13
N GLN A 183 -23.29 7.66 -3.03
CA GLN A 183 -24.50 8.45 -2.77
C GLN A 183 -24.95 9.33 -3.95
N PRO A 184 -24.08 10.14 -4.60
CA PRO A 184 -24.50 10.97 -5.73
C PRO A 184 -24.91 10.16 -6.96
N PHE A 185 -24.39 8.94 -7.17
CA PHE A 185 -24.74 8.11 -8.32
C PHE A 185 -26.05 7.32 -8.12
N VAL A 186 -26.35 6.97 -6.87
CA VAL A 186 -27.57 6.23 -6.52
C VAL A 186 -28.79 7.16 -6.50
N TYR A 187 -28.62 8.44 -6.15
CA TYR A 187 -29.69 9.44 -6.07
C TYR A 187 -29.60 10.50 -7.17
N LEU A 188 -29.47 10.08 -8.44
CA LEU A 188 -29.64 11.01 -9.56
C LEU A 188 -31.14 11.13 -9.90
N PRO A 189 -31.66 12.34 -10.12
CA PRO A 189 -33.06 12.56 -10.55
C PRO A 189 -33.44 11.78 -11.82
N ILE A 190 -32.45 11.45 -12.67
CA ILE A 190 -32.67 10.64 -13.87
C ILE A 190 -33.17 9.22 -13.54
N TRP A 191 -32.80 8.68 -12.38
CA TRP A 191 -33.21 7.37 -11.88
C TRP A 191 -34.56 7.38 -11.12
N GLU A 192 -35.14 8.56 -10.82
CA GLU A 192 -36.49 8.66 -10.23
C GLU A 192 -37.54 8.12 -11.19
N SER A 193 -37.29 8.27 -12.49
CA SER A 193 -37.99 7.52 -13.55
C SER A 193 -37.55 6.06 -13.49
N SER A 194 -38.49 5.11 -13.50
CA SER A 194 -38.20 3.67 -13.56
C SER A 194 -37.05 3.40 -14.55
N PRO A 195 -35.92 2.78 -14.13
CA PRO A 195 -34.75 2.56 -14.97
C PRO A 195 -35.10 1.88 -16.31
N ARG A 196 -36.16 1.06 -16.32
CA ARG A 196 -36.66 0.40 -17.52
C ARG A 196 -37.23 1.39 -18.54
N LYS A 197 -37.92 2.44 -18.10
CA LYS A 197 -38.48 3.50 -18.96
C LYS A 197 -37.37 4.33 -19.62
N LEU A 198 -36.27 4.57 -18.91
CA LEU A 198 -35.10 5.26 -19.45
C LEU A 198 -34.46 4.43 -20.58
N ILE A 199 -34.26 3.12 -20.33
CA ILE A 199 -33.68 2.21 -21.34
C ILE A 199 -34.59 2.09 -22.56
N THR A 200 -35.91 1.97 -22.40
CA THR A 200 -36.82 1.91 -23.55
C THR A 200 -36.82 3.21 -24.36
N SER A 201 -36.76 4.38 -23.71
CA SER A 201 -36.68 5.67 -24.41
C SER A 201 -35.38 5.88 -25.17
N LEU A 202 -34.28 5.23 -24.78
CA LEU A 202 -32.99 5.29 -25.47
C LEU A 202 -32.83 4.23 -26.56
N CYS A 203 -33.62 3.16 -26.52
CA CYS A 203 -33.62 2.09 -27.51
C CYS A 203 -34.69 2.26 -28.60
N GLU A 204 -35.64 3.18 -28.43
CA GLU A 204 -36.58 3.60 -29.47
C GLU A 204 -35.99 4.79 -30.24
N GLU A 205 -35.06 4.48 -31.16
CA GLU A 205 -34.65 5.34 -32.28
C GLU A 205 -34.72 4.53 -33.59
#